data_AF-A0A0D0CL35-F1
#
_entry.id   AF-A0A0D0CL35-F1
#
_cell.length_a   1.000
_cell.length_b   1.000
_cell.length_c   1.000
_cell.angle_alpha   90.00
_cell.angle_beta   90.00
_cell.angle_gamma   90.00
#
_symmetry.space_group_name_H-M   'P 1'
#
loop_
_entity.id
_entity.type
_entity.pdbx_description
1 polymer ?
#
loop_
_entity_poly.entity_id
_entity_poly.type
_entity_poly.pdbx_seq_one_letter_code
_entity_poly.pdbx_strand_id
1 'polypeptide(L)'
;MPLKITFISGPLETAGSLYFQMHYQGRIDRAISLGHQFIMGPAAGIDSEALAYLVPRVSIDRLTIYVHHQQLNTVRPHLRWFEDQGGKIIIAGKNHTERDEACTRNSHYDILRYRTEEECRALYGAKWRDRISGTEKNEKRRAAGVGLIWTEGEAKPDIFDEKAAMEEQRFAKDRKKLERKVKGQILQARKNKGEVLQQNQLEKLSKLAQWEVELERVYGTTLD
;
A
#
# COMPACT_ATOMS: atom_id res chain seq x y z
N MET A 1 11.80 9.36 22.66
CA MET A 1 11.64 7.93 22.36
C MET A 1 12.65 7.55 21.28
N PRO A 2 13.23 6.34 21.28
CA PRO A 2 14.16 5.95 20.22
C PRO A 2 13.40 5.85 18.88
N LEU A 3 14.04 6.30 17.81
CA LEU A 3 13.44 6.45 16.49
C LEU A 3 13.21 5.09 15.82
N LYS A 4 11.94 4.66 15.70
CA LYS A 4 11.61 3.46 14.91
C LYS A 4 11.78 3.76 13.42
N ILE A 5 12.12 2.72 12.67
CA ILE A 5 12.29 2.73 11.21
C ILE A 5 11.22 1.83 10.62
N THR A 6 10.40 2.36 9.72
CA THR A 6 9.36 1.62 9.01
C THR A 6 9.75 1.38 7.56
N PHE A 7 9.49 0.18 7.05
CA PHE A 7 9.60 -0.10 5.62
C PHE A 7 8.22 0.01 4.97
N ILE A 8 8.09 0.85 3.93
CA ILE A 8 6.88 0.95 3.13
C ILE A 8 7.04 0.04 1.91
N SER A 9 6.06 -0.85 1.68
CA SER A 9 6.07 -1.76 0.54
C SER A 9 4.66 -2.04 0.04
N GLY A 10 4.47 -2.08 -1.27
CA GLY A 10 3.17 -2.34 -1.87
C GLY A 10 3.19 -2.71 -3.35
N PRO A 11 2.02 -2.85 -3.98
CA PRO A 11 1.90 -3.17 -5.41
C PRO A 11 2.43 -2.05 -6.31
N LEU A 12 2.89 -2.45 -7.50
CA LEU A 12 3.31 -1.53 -8.57
C LEU A 12 2.11 -0.87 -9.23
N GLU A 13 1.05 -1.65 -9.45
CA GLU A 13 -0.18 -1.20 -10.08
C GLU A 13 -1.12 -0.65 -9.01
N THR A 14 -1.11 0.67 -8.86
CA THR A 14 -2.07 1.41 -8.07
C THR A 14 -3.20 1.91 -8.97
N ALA A 15 -4.45 1.78 -8.53
CA ALA A 15 -5.60 2.32 -9.25
C ALA A 15 -5.73 3.83 -8.98
N GLY A 16 -4.65 4.58 -9.20
CA GLY A 16 -4.52 5.98 -8.80
C GLY A 16 -4.37 6.20 -7.29
N SER A 17 -4.31 7.48 -6.90
CA SER A 17 -4.06 7.95 -5.53
C SER A 17 -5.04 7.40 -4.48
N LEU A 18 -6.24 6.97 -4.87
CA LEU A 18 -7.26 6.48 -3.95
C LEU A 18 -6.81 5.22 -3.20
N TYR A 19 -6.10 4.30 -3.88
CA TYR A 19 -5.63 3.08 -3.24
C TYR A 19 -4.59 3.38 -2.14
N PHE A 20 -3.69 4.33 -2.40
CA PHE A 20 -2.73 4.81 -1.42
C PHE A 20 -3.42 5.52 -0.26
N GLN A 21 -4.36 6.42 -0.54
CA GLN A 21 -5.15 7.12 0.48
C GLN A 21 -5.87 6.14 1.42
N MET A 22 -6.54 5.13 0.86
CA MET A 22 -7.33 4.16 1.62
C MET A 22 -6.49 3.22 2.50
N HIS A 23 -5.26 2.88 2.09
CA HIS A 23 -4.52 1.78 2.72
C HIS A 23 -3.18 2.18 3.35
N TYR A 24 -2.59 3.29 2.90
CA TYR A 24 -1.26 3.71 3.30
C TYR A 24 -1.27 5.03 4.06
N GLN A 25 -2.01 6.02 3.59
CA GLN A 25 -1.95 7.39 4.12
C GLN A 25 -2.12 7.46 5.64
N GLY A 26 -3.20 6.91 6.21
CA GLY A 26 -3.42 6.97 7.65
C GLY A 26 -2.34 6.27 8.49
N ARG A 27 -1.74 5.19 7.97
CA ARG A 27 -0.64 4.48 8.63
C ARG A 27 0.67 5.28 8.56
N ILE A 28 0.91 5.93 7.43
CA ILE A 28 2.05 6.83 7.24
C ILE A 28 1.90 8.06 8.14
N ASP A 29 0.73 8.69 8.20
CA ASP A 29 0.46 9.84 9.07
C ASP A 29 0.72 9.51 10.55
N ARG A 30 0.30 8.32 11.01
CA ARG A 30 0.63 7.84 12.37
C ARG A 30 2.14 7.68 12.57
N ALA A 31 2.86 7.12 11.60
CA ALA A 31 4.32 6.99 11.68
C ALA A 31 5.02 8.36 11.68
N ILE A 32 4.48 9.34 10.93
CA ILE A 32 4.96 10.72 10.93
C ILE A 32 4.80 11.33 12.32
N SER A 33 3.61 11.22 12.94
CA SER A 33 3.32 11.80 14.26
C SER A 33 4.15 11.18 15.38
N LEU A 34 4.55 9.92 15.24
CA LEU A 34 5.45 9.23 16.17
C LEU A 34 6.94 9.52 15.90
N GLY A 35 7.25 10.33 14.88
CA GLY A 35 8.61 10.73 14.55
C GLY A 35 9.43 9.65 13.83
N HIS A 36 8.82 8.59 13.30
CA HIS A 36 9.55 7.46 12.72
C HIS A 36 10.35 7.84 11.46
N GLN A 37 11.36 7.02 11.12
CA GLN A 37 12.10 7.08 9.86
C GLN A 37 11.50 6.12 8.84
N PHE A 38 11.70 6.39 7.55
CA PHE A 38 11.06 5.66 6.45
C PHE A 38 12.11 5.07 5.51
N ILE A 39 11.96 3.78 5.24
CA ILE A 39 12.67 3.04 4.19
C ILE A 39 11.67 2.69 3.09
N MET A 40 12.08 2.79 1.83
CA MET A 40 11.32 2.33 0.67
C MET A 40 12.25 1.93 -0.48
N GLY A 41 11.73 1.21 -1.47
CA GLY A 41 12.42 1.01 -2.75
C GLY A 41 12.17 2.16 -3.72
N PRO A 42 12.81 2.16 -4.91
CA PRO A 42 12.57 3.12 -5.98
C PRO A 42 11.50 2.64 -6.97
N ALA A 43 10.65 1.68 -6.59
CA ALA A 43 9.70 1.10 -7.53
C ALA A 43 8.57 2.08 -7.87
N ALA A 44 7.89 1.85 -8.99
CA ALA A 44 6.63 2.52 -9.28
C ALA A 44 5.52 2.07 -8.31
N GLY A 45 4.40 2.78 -8.31
CA GLY A 45 3.25 2.49 -7.45
C GLY A 45 3.47 3.01 -6.04
N ILE A 46 3.22 2.17 -5.03
CA ILE A 46 3.24 2.57 -3.62
C ILE A 46 4.56 3.20 -3.18
N ASP A 47 5.70 2.68 -3.63
CA ASP A 47 7.02 3.23 -3.30
C ASP A 47 7.14 4.70 -3.75
N SER A 48 6.84 4.98 -5.02
CA SER A 48 6.85 6.34 -5.58
C SER A 48 5.79 7.27 -4.97
N GLU A 49 4.58 6.75 -4.70
CA GLU A 49 3.50 7.53 -4.08
C GLU A 49 3.82 7.88 -2.62
N ALA A 50 4.42 6.95 -1.88
CA ALA A 50 4.89 7.18 -0.53
C ALA A 50 6.00 8.24 -0.49
N LEU A 51 6.97 8.18 -1.41
CA LEU A 51 8.02 9.19 -1.51
C LEU A 51 7.42 10.58 -1.76
N ALA A 52 6.56 10.70 -2.78
CA ALA A 52 5.89 11.95 -3.12
C ALA A 52 5.03 12.50 -1.96
N TYR A 53 4.39 11.61 -1.21
CA TYR A 53 3.61 11.99 -0.03
C TYR A 53 4.50 12.48 1.13
N LEU A 54 5.63 11.82 1.37
CA LEU A 54 6.51 12.08 2.52
C LEU A 54 7.40 13.31 2.35
N VAL A 55 7.95 13.55 1.15
CA VAL A 55 8.90 14.65 0.88
C VAL A 55 8.43 16.02 1.41
N PRO A 56 7.17 16.47 1.21
CA PRO A 56 6.73 17.75 1.75
C PRO A 56 6.32 17.71 3.24
N ARG A 57 6.32 16.54 3.88
CA ARG A 57 5.76 16.33 5.25
C ARG A 57 6.79 15.95 6.30
N VAL A 58 7.96 15.47 5.89
CA VAL A 58 9.04 15.11 6.80
C VAL A 58 10.38 15.64 6.30
N SER A 59 11.31 15.87 7.23
CA SER A 59 12.68 16.19 6.85
C SER A 59 13.30 15.04 6.05
N ILE A 60 14.02 15.38 4.99
CA ILE A 60 14.53 14.44 3.99
C ILE A 60 15.52 13.42 4.57
N ASP A 61 16.21 13.76 5.66
CA ASP A 61 17.14 12.88 6.39
C ASP A 61 16.45 11.70 7.10
N ARG A 62 15.12 11.79 7.27
CA ARG A 62 14.25 10.69 7.76
C ARG A 62 13.92 9.68 6.67
N LEU A 63 14.29 9.95 5.41
CA LEU A 63 13.97 9.11 4.26
C LEU A 63 15.21 8.36 3.78
N THR A 64 15.04 7.07 3.52
CA THR A 64 16.09 6.22 2.94
C THR A 64 15.51 5.40 1.79
N ILE A 65 16.12 5.52 0.60
CA ILE A 65 15.75 4.76 -0.59
C ILE A 65 16.78 3.66 -0.81
N TYR A 66 16.32 2.41 -0.83
CA TYR A 66 17.17 1.26 -1.13
C TYR A 66 17.12 0.96 -2.63
N VAL A 67 18.26 0.93 -3.31
CA VAL A 67 18.38 0.54 -4.72
C VAL A 67 19.20 -0.74 -4.83
N HIS A 68 18.90 -1.62 -5.81
CA HIS A 68 19.76 -2.77 -6.06
C HIS A 68 20.82 -2.48 -7.13
N HIS A 69 21.89 -3.28 -7.19
CA HIS A 69 23.03 -3.03 -8.08
C HIS A 69 22.65 -2.80 -9.55
N GLN A 70 21.71 -3.58 -10.09
CA GLN A 70 21.29 -3.43 -11.50
C GLN A 70 20.48 -2.15 -11.76
N GLN A 71 19.93 -1.52 -10.72
CA GLN A 71 19.21 -0.24 -10.80
C GLN A 71 20.13 0.97 -10.62
N LEU A 72 21.39 0.78 -10.25
CA LEU A 72 22.27 1.89 -9.87
C LEU A 72 22.40 2.93 -10.97
N ASN A 73 22.67 2.49 -12.20
CA ASN A 73 22.93 3.39 -13.32
C ASN A 73 21.65 4.00 -13.91
N THR A 74 20.49 3.39 -13.68
CA THR A 74 19.22 3.84 -14.27
C THR A 74 18.40 4.68 -13.28
N VAL A 75 18.37 4.31 -12.01
CA VAL A 75 17.52 4.95 -11.00
C VAL A 75 18.25 6.08 -10.28
N ARG A 76 19.52 5.89 -9.89
CA ARG A 76 20.24 6.87 -9.07
C ARG A 76 20.32 8.26 -9.72
N PRO A 77 20.56 8.40 -11.04
CA PRO A 77 20.55 9.73 -11.67
C PRO A 77 19.24 10.49 -11.46
N HIS A 78 18.09 9.79 -11.44
CA HIS A 78 16.78 10.40 -11.21
C HIS A 78 16.50 10.74 -9.75
N LEU A 79 17.29 10.21 -8.81
CA LEU A 79 17.21 10.49 -7.38
C LEU A 79 18.31 11.43 -6.90
N ARG A 80 19.08 12.05 -7.80
CA ARG A 80 20.17 12.96 -7.41
C ARG A 80 19.66 14.15 -6.60
N TRP A 81 18.51 14.71 -6.97
CA TRP A 81 17.86 15.79 -6.20
C TRP A 81 17.59 15.38 -4.74
N PHE A 82 17.31 14.10 -4.49
CA PHE A 82 17.02 13.57 -3.17
C PHE A 82 18.31 13.43 -2.35
N GLU A 83 19.39 12.93 -2.95
CA GLU A 83 20.73 12.90 -2.32
C GLU A 83 21.23 14.32 -2.02
N ASP A 84 21.09 15.25 -2.98
CA ASP A 84 21.55 16.64 -2.84
C ASP A 84 20.84 17.40 -1.70
N GLN A 85 19.60 17.01 -1.36
CA GLN A 85 18.86 17.56 -0.22
C GLN A 85 19.23 16.91 1.12
N GLY A 86 20.01 15.81 1.12
CA GLY A 86 20.40 15.07 2.33
C GLY A 86 19.65 13.76 2.55
N GLY A 87 18.85 13.33 1.57
CA GLY A 87 18.22 12.01 1.57
C GLY A 87 19.26 10.90 1.41
N LYS A 88 18.99 9.71 1.97
CA LYS A 88 19.93 8.59 1.97
C LYS A 88 19.60 7.58 0.88
N ILE A 89 20.54 7.27 0.00
CA ILE A 89 20.42 6.15 -0.94
C ILE A 89 21.35 5.01 -0.50
N ILE A 90 20.79 3.83 -0.29
CA ILE A 90 21.53 2.62 0.09
C ILE A 90 21.50 1.63 -1.06
N ILE A 91 22.66 1.13 -1.46
CA ILE A 91 22.77 0.08 -2.47
C ILE A 91 22.73 -1.27 -1.75
N ALA A 92 21.73 -2.10 -2.01
CA ALA A 92 21.56 -3.39 -1.36
C ALA A 92 21.07 -4.46 -2.33
N GLY A 93 21.77 -5.60 -2.33
CA GLY A 93 21.38 -6.77 -3.13
C GLY A 93 21.62 -6.60 -4.63
N LYS A 94 21.57 -7.73 -5.33
CA LYS A 94 21.74 -7.82 -6.79
C LYS A 94 20.44 -7.50 -7.53
N ASN A 95 19.30 -7.86 -6.95
CA ASN A 95 17.96 -7.75 -7.51
C ASN A 95 16.96 -7.16 -6.50
N HIS A 96 15.75 -6.88 -6.96
CA HIS A 96 14.65 -6.34 -6.13
C HIS A 96 14.31 -7.23 -4.92
N THR A 97 14.43 -8.56 -5.03
CA THR A 97 14.09 -9.48 -3.93
C THR A 97 15.10 -9.36 -2.78
N GLU A 98 16.40 -9.29 -3.10
CA GLU A 98 17.48 -9.09 -2.11
C GLU A 98 17.44 -7.67 -1.51
N ARG A 99 17.11 -6.66 -2.31
CA ARG A 99 16.87 -5.30 -1.84
C ARG A 99 15.74 -5.26 -0.81
N ASP A 100 14.59 -5.85 -1.11
CA ASP A 100 13.43 -5.84 -0.20
C ASP A 100 13.71 -6.62 1.09
N GLU A 101 14.52 -7.66 1.01
CA GLU A 101 15.02 -8.35 2.20
C GLU A 101 15.90 -7.43 3.05
N ALA A 102 16.79 -6.66 2.43
CA ALA A 102 17.60 -5.68 3.14
C ALA A 102 16.74 -4.56 3.76
N CYS A 103 15.68 -4.10 3.08
CA CYS A 103 14.71 -3.16 3.66
C CYS A 103 14.03 -3.75 4.90
N THR A 104 13.57 -5.00 4.80
CA THR A 104 12.92 -5.72 5.91
C THR A 104 13.88 -5.84 7.10
N ARG A 105 15.12 -6.26 6.86
CA ARG A 105 16.17 -6.44 7.88
C ARG A 105 16.53 -5.12 8.60
N ASN A 106 16.51 -4.00 7.90
CA ASN A 106 16.90 -2.68 8.42
C ASN A 106 15.72 -1.84 8.94
N SER A 107 14.54 -2.44 9.09
CA SER A 107 13.35 -1.79 9.63
C SER A 107 12.80 -2.57 10.82
N HIS A 108 12.05 -1.89 11.68
CA HIS A 108 11.42 -2.47 12.86
C HIS A 108 10.08 -3.11 12.53
N TYR A 109 9.34 -2.51 11.59
CA TYR A 109 8.04 -2.98 11.14
C TYR A 109 7.78 -2.50 9.71
N ASP A 110 6.72 -3.03 9.10
CA ASP A 110 6.34 -2.72 7.73
C ASP A 110 4.98 -1.99 7.68
N ILE A 111 4.89 -0.92 6.89
CA ILE A 111 3.61 -0.39 6.39
C ILE A 111 3.40 -1.03 5.03
N LEU A 112 2.70 -2.16 5.02
CA LEU A 112 2.48 -2.93 3.81
C LEU A 112 1.03 -3.35 3.61
N ARG A 113 0.68 -3.53 2.34
CA ARG A 113 -0.60 -4.12 1.91
C ARG A 113 -0.49 -4.58 0.45
N TYR A 114 -0.70 -5.85 0.20
CA TYR A 114 -0.79 -6.40 -1.16
C TYR A 114 -2.25 -6.60 -1.59
N ARG A 115 -2.46 -6.77 -2.90
CA ARG A 115 -3.79 -7.04 -3.47
C ARG A 115 -4.30 -8.42 -3.07
N THR A 116 -5.56 -8.48 -2.68
CA THR A 116 -6.28 -9.74 -2.52
C THR A 116 -6.40 -10.47 -3.86
N GLU A 117 -6.72 -11.75 -3.82
CA GLU A 117 -6.91 -12.54 -5.03
C GLU A 117 -8.02 -11.95 -5.90
N GLU A 118 -9.14 -11.54 -5.30
CA GLU A 118 -10.26 -10.94 -6.01
C GLU A 118 -9.87 -9.63 -6.70
N GLU A 119 -9.10 -8.78 -6.03
CA GLU A 119 -8.58 -7.54 -6.62
C GLU A 119 -7.59 -7.82 -7.75
N CYS A 120 -6.71 -8.81 -7.58
CA CYS A 120 -5.79 -9.23 -8.63
C CYS A 120 -6.56 -9.78 -9.84
N ARG A 121 -7.59 -10.59 -9.64
CA ARG A 121 -8.44 -11.13 -10.72
C ARG A 121 -9.20 -10.04 -11.44
N ALA A 122 -9.74 -9.07 -10.71
CA ALA A 122 -10.41 -7.92 -11.31
C ALA A 122 -9.45 -7.07 -12.15
N LEU A 123 -8.22 -6.86 -11.66
CA LEU A 123 -7.21 -6.02 -12.33
C LEU A 123 -6.60 -6.70 -13.57
N TYR A 124 -6.18 -7.96 -13.45
CA TYR A 124 -5.45 -8.65 -14.53
C TYR A 124 -6.36 -9.47 -15.45
N GLY A 125 -7.61 -9.76 -15.05
CA GLY A 125 -8.55 -10.55 -15.82
C GLY A 125 -7.96 -11.90 -16.22
N ALA A 126 -8.00 -12.22 -17.51
CA ALA A 126 -7.44 -13.46 -18.06
C ALA A 126 -5.91 -13.58 -17.89
N LYS A 127 -5.18 -12.48 -17.64
CA LYS A 127 -3.73 -12.50 -17.38
C LYS A 127 -3.41 -12.76 -15.92
N TRP A 128 -4.43 -12.89 -15.05
CA TRP A 128 -4.22 -13.24 -13.65
C TRP A 128 -3.58 -14.63 -13.53
N ARG A 129 -2.60 -14.73 -12.64
CA ARG A 129 -1.95 -15.98 -12.25
C ARG A 129 -1.73 -15.98 -10.76
N ASP A 130 -1.80 -17.16 -10.17
CA ASP A 130 -1.41 -17.33 -8.78
C ASP A 130 0.08 -16.99 -8.60
N ARG A 131 0.38 -16.11 -7.65
CA ARG A 131 1.73 -15.65 -7.35
C ARG A 131 1.82 -15.08 -5.94
N ILE A 132 2.96 -15.30 -5.30
CA ILE A 132 3.34 -14.59 -4.09
C ILE A 132 3.94 -13.24 -4.49
N SER A 133 3.31 -12.15 -4.04
CA SER A 133 3.79 -10.79 -4.32
C SER A 133 5.09 -10.45 -3.57
N GLY A 134 5.86 -9.48 -4.05
CA GLY A 134 7.07 -9.02 -3.35
C GLY A 134 6.74 -8.54 -1.92
N THR A 135 5.66 -7.80 -1.78
CA THR A 135 5.13 -7.31 -0.50
C THR A 135 4.72 -8.46 0.44
N GLU A 136 4.10 -9.53 -0.07
CA GLU A 136 3.76 -10.72 0.72
C GLU A 136 5.02 -11.47 1.18
N LYS A 137 6.09 -11.50 0.36
CA LYS A 137 7.38 -12.04 0.82
C LYS A 137 7.94 -11.25 2.00
N ASN A 138 7.75 -9.94 2.04
CA ASN A 138 8.22 -9.10 3.17
C ASN A 138 7.49 -9.44 4.47
N GLU A 139 6.16 -9.58 4.41
CA GLU A 139 5.36 -10.05 5.54
C GLU A 139 5.84 -11.43 6.05
N LYS A 140 6.09 -12.37 5.14
CA LYS A 140 6.61 -13.71 5.49
C LYS A 140 8.00 -13.64 6.14
N ARG A 141 8.89 -12.77 5.65
CA ARG A 141 10.22 -12.54 6.26
C ARG A 141 10.08 -12.01 7.68
N ARG A 142 9.20 -11.03 7.89
CA ARG A 142 8.93 -10.45 9.20
C ARG A 142 8.41 -11.50 10.18
N ALA A 143 7.45 -12.31 9.75
CA ALA A 143 6.90 -13.41 10.53
C ALA A 143 7.96 -14.47 10.90
N ALA A 144 8.98 -14.64 10.06
CA ALA A 144 10.14 -15.50 10.32
C ALA A 144 11.21 -14.86 11.23
N GLY A 145 10.95 -13.66 11.79
CA GLY A 145 11.86 -12.96 12.70
C GLY A 145 12.92 -12.09 12.01
N VAL A 146 12.80 -11.83 10.70
CA VAL A 146 13.70 -10.91 10.00
C VAL A 146 13.31 -9.46 10.32
N GLY A 147 14.26 -8.70 10.84
CA GLY A 147 14.04 -7.29 11.15
C GLY A 147 14.86 -6.78 12.31
N LEU A 148 14.78 -5.48 12.54
CA LEU A 148 15.25 -4.87 13.78
C LEU A 148 14.27 -5.22 14.91
N ILE A 149 14.82 -5.73 16.00
CA ILE A 149 14.05 -6.01 17.21
C ILE A 149 13.93 -4.72 18.01
N TRP A 150 12.71 -4.41 18.41
CA TRP A 150 12.45 -3.35 19.35
C TRP A 150 12.46 -3.92 20.77
N THR A 151 13.46 -3.56 21.57
CA THR A 151 13.46 -3.85 23.00
C THR A 151 12.84 -2.66 23.72
N GLU A 152 11.57 -2.78 24.10
CA GLU A 152 10.93 -1.78 24.96
C GLU A 152 11.54 -1.84 26.35
N GLY A 153 12.17 -0.74 26.76
CA GLY A 153 12.15 -0.38 28.17
C GLY A 153 10.71 -0.05 28.53
N GLU A 154 10.06 -0.90 29.32
CA GLU A 154 8.76 -0.77 29.99
C GLU A 154 7.90 0.43 29.54
N ALA A 155 7.18 0.29 28.42
CA ALA A 155 6.06 1.18 28.10
C ALA A 155 4.75 0.44 28.39
N LYS A 156 3.87 1.07 29.18
CA LYS A 156 2.52 0.56 29.47
C LYS A 156 1.73 0.40 28.16
N PRO A 157 0.86 -0.61 28.06
CA PRO A 157 0.08 -0.86 26.85
C PRO A 157 -0.77 0.37 26.49
N ASP A 158 -0.61 0.82 25.26
CA ASP A 158 -1.19 2.05 24.72
C ASP A 158 -2.70 1.85 24.45
N ILE A 159 -3.54 2.66 25.10
CA ILE A 159 -5.02 2.62 25.06
C ILE A 159 -5.56 2.79 23.63
N PHE A 160 -4.74 3.25 22.69
CA PHE A 160 -5.11 3.50 21.30
C PHE A 160 -5.12 2.25 20.39
N ASP A 161 -4.43 1.17 20.74
CA ASP A 161 -4.49 -0.07 19.95
C ASP A 161 -5.87 -0.75 20.03
N GLU A 162 -6.62 -0.54 21.12
CA GLU A 162 -8.02 -0.97 21.21
C GLU A 162 -8.92 -0.21 20.25
N LYS A 163 -8.67 1.09 20.01
CA LYS A 163 -9.47 1.89 19.06
C LYS A 163 -9.21 1.50 17.61
N ALA A 164 -7.94 1.31 17.24
CA ALA A 164 -7.59 0.86 15.90
C ALA A 164 -8.13 -0.55 15.61
N ALA A 165 -8.00 -1.47 16.59
CA ALA A 165 -8.58 -2.80 16.49
C ALA A 165 -10.12 -2.77 16.43
N MET A 166 -10.78 -1.87 17.18
CA MET A 166 -12.24 -1.68 17.11
C MET A 166 -12.69 -1.10 15.77
N GLU A 167 -11.97 -0.13 15.20
CA GLU A 167 -12.27 0.41 13.87
C GLU A 167 -12.07 -0.65 12.79
N GLU A 168 -10.98 -1.41 12.84
CA GLU A 168 -10.73 -2.51 11.90
C GLU A 168 -11.81 -3.60 12.00
N GLN A 169 -12.26 -3.93 13.22
CA GLN A 169 -13.41 -4.84 13.42
C GLN A 169 -14.73 -4.25 12.90
N ARG A 170 -14.95 -2.95 13.06
CA ARG A 170 -16.14 -2.25 12.55
C ARG A 170 -16.16 -2.24 11.02
N PHE A 171 -15.04 -1.90 10.39
CA PHE A 171 -14.87 -1.96 8.93
C PHE A 171 -15.03 -3.39 8.40
N ALA A 172 -14.51 -4.41 9.10
CA ALA A 172 -14.69 -5.80 8.71
C ALA A 172 -16.16 -6.25 8.79
N LYS A 173 -16.92 -5.78 9.79
CA LYS A 173 -18.36 -6.02 9.92
C LYS A 173 -19.15 -5.34 8.80
N ASP A 174 -18.86 -4.07 8.52
CA ASP A 174 -19.52 -3.31 7.46
C ASP A 174 -19.23 -3.89 6.08
N ARG A 175 -18.00 -4.37 5.85
CA ARG A 175 -17.61 -5.10 4.64
C ARG A 175 -18.40 -6.41 4.48
N LYS A 176 -18.49 -7.25 5.52
CA LYS A 176 -19.31 -8.48 5.48
C LYS A 176 -20.79 -8.17 5.21
N LYS A 177 -21.30 -7.07 5.76
CA LYS A 177 -22.68 -6.63 5.52
C LYS A 177 -22.88 -6.19 4.07
N LEU A 178 -21.93 -5.47 3.50
CA LEU A 178 -21.94 -5.05 2.11
C LEU A 178 -21.83 -6.25 1.14
N GLU A 179 -20.91 -7.18 1.40
CA GLU A 179 -20.75 -8.41 0.62
C GLU A 179 -22.04 -9.25 0.61
N ARG A 180 -22.74 -9.35 1.76
CA ARG A 180 -24.04 -10.03 1.85
C ARG A 180 -25.12 -9.29 1.06
N LYS A 181 -25.16 -7.95 1.12
CA LYS A 181 -26.11 -7.12 0.37
C LYS A 181 -25.89 -7.28 -1.14
N VAL A 182 -24.64 -7.25 -1.59
CA VAL A 182 -24.25 -7.44 -3.00
C VAL A 182 -24.57 -8.85 -3.46
N LYS A 183 -24.24 -9.89 -2.68
CA LYS A 183 -24.62 -11.27 -3.00
C LYS A 183 -26.14 -11.44 -3.09
N GLY A 184 -26.90 -10.83 -2.19
CA GLY A 184 -28.36 -10.84 -2.21
C GLY A 184 -28.93 -10.16 -3.47
N GLN A 185 -28.40 -9.00 -3.85
CA GLN A 185 -28.79 -8.31 -5.07
C GLN A 185 -28.42 -9.09 -6.34
N ILE A 186 -27.27 -9.77 -6.36
CA ILE A 186 -26.87 -10.66 -7.47
C ILE A 186 -27.79 -11.88 -7.54
N LEU A 187 -28.15 -12.48 -6.41
CA LEU A 187 -29.05 -13.63 -6.38
C LEU A 187 -30.46 -13.23 -6.83
N GLN A 188 -30.93 -12.05 -6.43
CA GLN A 188 -32.22 -11.50 -6.83
C GLN A 188 -32.23 -11.12 -8.32
N ALA A 189 -31.14 -10.53 -8.82
CA ALA A 189 -30.97 -10.26 -10.25
C ALA A 189 -30.91 -11.55 -11.09
N ARG A 190 -30.29 -12.62 -10.57
CA ARG A 190 -30.27 -13.95 -11.19
C ARG A 190 -31.63 -14.66 -11.14
N LYS A 191 -32.40 -14.51 -10.06
CA LYS A 191 -33.79 -15.00 -9.96
C LYS A 191 -34.74 -14.24 -10.89
N ASN A 192 -34.52 -12.94 -11.08
CA ASN A 192 -35.39 -12.09 -11.90
C ASN A 192 -35.08 -12.15 -13.41
N LYS A 193 -33.91 -12.66 -13.81
CA LYS A 193 -33.49 -12.77 -15.21
C LYS A 193 -32.97 -14.18 -15.50
N GLY A 194 -33.87 -15.13 -15.75
CA GLY A 194 -33.50 -16.39 -16.38
C GLY A 194 -32.66 -16.10 -17.63
N GLU A 195 -31.35 -16.33 -17.51
CA GLU A 195 -30.26 -16.19 -18.47
C GLU A 195 -30.05 -14.85 -19.21
N VAL A 196 -28.80 -14.35 -19.15
CA VAL A 196 -27.87 -14.09 -20.28
C VAL A 196 -26.74 -13.19 -19.73
N LEU A 197 -25.54 -13.77 -19.60
CA LEU A 197 -24.42 -13.22 -18.81
C LEU A 197 -23.66 -12.06 -19.49
N GLN A 198 -23.90 -11.77 -20.78
CA GLN A 198 -23.06 -10.85 -21.56
C GLN A 198 -23.53 -9.39 -21.52
N GLN A 199 -24.83 -9.11 -21.53
CA GLN A 199 -25.34 -7.72 -21.43
C GLN A 199 -25.05 -7.07 -20.07
N ASN A 200 -25.04 -7.86 -18.99
CA ASN A 200 -24.76 -7.35 -17.64
C ASN A 200 -23.30 -6.90 -17.47
N GLN A 201 -22.35 -7.45 -18.23
CA GLN A 201 -20.96 -7.00 -18.16
C GLN A 201 -20.78 -5.63 -18.84
N LEU A 202 -21.47 -5.40 -19.97
CA LEU A 202 -21.51 -4.11 -20.65
C LEU A 202 -22.23 -3.03 -19.82
N GLU A 203 -23.38 -3.34 -19.22
CA GLU A 203 -24.07 -2.41 -18.30
C GLU A 203 -23.22 -2.10 -17.05
N LYS A 204 -22.47 -3.10 -16.54
CA LYS A 204 -21.60 -2.91 -15.38
C LYS A 204 -20.41 -1.99 -15.70
N LEU A 205 -19.80 -2.15 -16.87
CA LEU A 205 -18.73 -1.27 -17.34
C LEU A 205 -19.25 0.15 -17.61
N SER A 206 -20.45 0.27 -18.19
CA SER A 206 -21.09 1.56 -18.43
C SER A 206 -21.42 2.32 -17.13
N LYS A 207 -21.90 1.61 -16.09
CA LYS A 207 -22.17 2.21 -14.77
C LYS A 207 -20.91 2.60 -14.02
N LEU A 208 -19.83 1.81 -14.14
CA LEU A 208 -18.54 2.16 -13.56
C LEU A 208 -17.99 3.45 -14.17
N ALA A 209 -18.04 3.58 -15.49
CA ALA A 209 -17.61 4.81 -16.18
C ALA A 209 -18.46 6.04 -15.78
N GLN A 210 -19.76 5.87 -15.59
CA GLN A 210 -20.64 6.97 -15.13
C GLN A 210 -20.31 7.41 -13.70
N TRP A 211 -19.99 6.47 -12.81
CA TRP A 211 -19.59 6.79 -11.44
C TRP A 211 -18.21 7.43 -11.35
N GLU A 212 -17.27 7.09 -12.23
CA GLU A 212 -15.97 7.76 -12.30
C GLU A 212 -16.13 9.25 -12.65
N VAL A 213 -16.99 9.57 -13.63
CA VAL A 213 -17.31 10.96 -14.01
C VAL A 213 -18.02 11.71 -12.86
N GLU A 214 -18.91 11.05 -12.13
CA GLU A 214 -19.62 11.65 -11.00
C GLU A 214 -18.69 11.91 -9.80
N LEU A 215 -17.75 11.01 -9.54
CA LEU A 215 -16.72 11.19 -8.53
C LEU A 215 -15.74 12.31 -8.89
N GLU A 216 -15.30 12.42 -10.14
CA GLU A 216 -14.52 13.57 -10.62
C GLU A 216 -15.27 14.88 -10.46
N ARG A 217 -16.59 14.89 -10.69
CA ARG A 217 -17.41 16.09 -10.51
C ARG A 217 -17.50 16.52 -9.04
N VAL A 218 -17.66 15.57 -8.12
CA VAL A 218 -17.84 15.82 -6.69
C VAL A 218 -16.53 16.16 -5.98
N TYR A 219 -15.41 15.56 -6.41
CA TYR A 219 -14.12 15.68 -5.73
C TYR A 219 -13.05 16.44 -6.53
N GLY A 220 -13.28 16.70 -7.83
CA GLY A 220 -12.38 17.48 -8.70
C GLY A 220 -12.59 18.99 -8.64
N THR A 221 -13.60 19.49 -7.92
CA THR A 221 -13.88 20.93 -7.76
C THR A 221 -13.35 21.53 -6.44
N THR A 222 -12.54 20.79 -5.67
CA THR A 222 -11.89 21.29 -4.44
C THR A 222 -10.41 21.65 -4.63
N LEU A 223 -10.04 22.10 -5.84
CA LEU A 223 -8.75 22.73 -6.11
C LEU A 223 -8.98 24.03 -6.90
N ASP A 224 -9.42 25.05 -6.18
CA ASP A 224 -9.02 26.45 -6.36
C ASP A 224 -8.64 27.00 -4.97
#